data_AF-A0A067MXL3-F1
#
_entry.id   AF-A0A067MXL3-F1
#
_cell.length_a   1.000
_cell.length_b   1.000
_cell.length_c   1.000
_cell.angle_alpha   90.00
_cell.angle_beta   90.00
_cell.angle_gamma   90.00
#
_symmetry.space_group_name_H-M   'P 1'
#
loop_
_entity.id
_entity.type
_entity.pdbx_description
1 polymer ?
#
loop_
_entity_poly.entity_id
_entity_poly.type
_entity_poly.pdbx_seq_one_letter_code
_entity_poly.pdbx_strand_id
1 'polypeptide(L)'
;MALDARNIRVLESRSGKELAGFWQYGRIEIATFYQWLDVLLIGSPSDWRLFPCESNCAMPVGPALERDDTGILQPSFYVICAPDQSPINVSITPEMPRRRQYSVNMTHTPREKDFVTRVRHRDRRCCMTGKLVFNNNCIGFEAAHIFPPSETDLWRQLNYSQHISDPDVPAGDEINSIQQGFLCKSSEHQLFINYQIAVDPDNGYRITDFQRRDPTDTLDGRIFYMNPDLPDCYRPSPALLRDHFRQCVLANLKAPEPQDGSRRFDPEIDLGPGGFDLAAGGWWSTSEGKEQFEVELRGRLARHA
;
A
#
# COMPACT_ATOMS: atom_id res chain seq x y z
N MET A 1 -7.67 17.81 22.20
CA MET A 1 -6.74 18.11 21.10
C MET A 1 -6.86 16.98 20.11
N ALA A 2 -7.20 17.27 18.85
CA ALA A 2 -7.11 16.26 17.80
C ALA A 2 -5.63 15.85 17.71
N LEU A 3 -5.35 14.59 18.04
CA LEU A 3 -4.04 14.01 17.90
C LEU A 3 -3.70 14.01 16.40
N ASP A 4 -2.60 14.66 16.00
CA ASP A 4 -2.23 14.74 14.59
C ASP A 4 -2.05 13.32 14.02
N ALA A 5 -2.65 13.09 12.85
CA ALA A 5 -2.64 11.79 12.16
C ALA A 5 -1.30 11.53 11.45
N ARG A 6 -0.46 12.56 11.32
CA ARG A 6 0.86 12.52 10.68
C ARG A 6 1.89 13.15 11.60
N ASN A 7 3.12 12.66 11.54
CA ASN A 7 4.25 13.23 12.28
C ASN A 7 5.42 13.62 11.37
N ILE A 8 5.28 13.39 10.05
CA ILE A 8 6.11 13.95 8.99
C ILE A 8 5.20 14.73 8.05
N ARG A 9 5.60 15.95 7.71
CA ARG A 9 4.91 16.81 6.74
C ARG A 9 5.91 17.45 5.80
N VAL A 10 5.58 17.51 4.51
CA VAL A 10 6.44 18.07 3.46
C VAL A 10 5.68 19.17 2.75
N LEU A 11 6.29 20.36 2.74
CA LEU A 11 5.73 21.57 2.16
C LEU A 11 6.45 21.93 0.87
N GLU A 12 5.72 22.57 -0.05
CA GLU A 12 6.30 23.27 -1.17
C GLU A 12 6.83 24.64 -0.72
N SER A 13 8.07 24.97 -1.07
CA SER A 13 8.71 26.23 -0.68
C SER A 13 8.05 27.49 -1.25
N ARG A 14 7.40 27.44 -2.42
CA ARG A 14 6.79 28.63 -3.02
C ARG A 14 5.42 28.99 -2.47
N SER A 15 4.51 28.01 -2.37
CA SER A 15 3.13 28.26 -1.91
C SER A 15 2.89 27.93 -0.43
N GLY A 16 3.79 27.17 0.20
CA GLY A 16 3.57 26.59 1.52
C GLY A 16 2.55 25.45 1.54
N LYS A 17 2.08 24.98 0.37
CA LYS A 17 1.16 23.86 0.25
C LYS A 17 1.80 22.57 0.77
N GLU A 18 1.06 21.80 1.56
CA GLU A 18 1.47 20.43 1.91
C GLU A 18 1.40 19.53 0.66
N LEU A 19 2.54 18.97 0.28
CA LEU A 19 2.68 18.07 -0.85
C LEU A 19 2.55 16.61 -0.39
N ALA A 20 3.16 16.31 0.75
CA ALA A 20 3.18 14.97 1.31
C ALA A 20 3.21 14.97 2.84
N GLY A 21 2.88 13.83 3.44
CA GLY A 21 3.01 13.60 4.86
C GLY A 21 2.53 12.21 5.25
N PHE A 22 3.08 11.65 6.31
CA PHE A 22 2.75 10.30 6.79
C PHE A 22 3.05 10.15 8.28
N TRP A 23 2.68 9.01 8.85
CA TRP A 23 3.07 8.63 10.19
C TRP A 23 4.23 7.63 10.15
N GLN A 24 5.22 7.81 11.02
CA GLN A 24 6.29 6.83 11.24
C GLN A 24 6.59 6.60 12.72
N TYR A 25 7.30 5.51 13.00
CA TYR A 25 7.65 5.06 14.35
C TYR A 25 9.15 5.20 14.68
N GLY A 26 9.85 6.14 14.02
CA GLY A 26 11.28 6.39 14.27
C GLY A 26 12.21 5.38 13.60
N ARG A 27 11.81 4.86 12.43
CA ARG A 27 12.56 3.82 11.68
C ARG A 27 12.85 4.17 10.23
N ILE A 28 12.25 5.22 9.71
CA ILE A 28 12.40 5.56 8.30
C ILE A 28 13.69 6.34 8.13
N GLU A 29 14.60 5.80 7.34
CA GLU A 29 15.84 6.46 6.96
C GLU A 29 15.55 7.59 5.97
N ILE A 30 16.39 8.62 5.98
CA ILE A 30 16.28 9.75 5.04
C ILE A 30 16.36 9.24 3.59
N ALA A 31 17.29 8.34 3.29
CA ALA A 31 17.43 7.73 1.96
C ALA A 31 16.16 6.99 1.52
N THR A 32 15.55 6.20 2.42
CA THR A 32 14.26 5.55 2.15
C THR A 32 13.16 6.57 1.87
N PHE A 33 13.12 7.66 2.63
CA PHE A 33 12.10 8.70 2.40
C PHE A 33 12.28 9.40 1.06
N TYR A 34 13.52 9.65 0.62
CA TYR A 34 13.79 10.16 -0.72
C TYR A 34 13.26 9.25 -1.82
N GLN A 35 13.43 7.93 -1.69
CA GLN A 35 12.87 6.96 -2.64
C GLN A 35 11.34 7.04 -2.71
N TRP A 36 10.67 7.30 -1.58
CA TRP A 36 9.23 7.47 -1.56
C TRP A 36 8.79 8.80 -2.19
N LEU A 37 9.55 9.87 -1.98
CA LEU A 37 9.31 11.15 -2.64
C LEU A 37 9.52 11.05 -4.16
N ASP A 38 10.45 10.21 -4.64
CA ASP A 38 10.65 9.97 -6.08
C ASP A 38 9.44 9.28 -6.74
N VAL A 39 8.62 8.55 -5.97
CA VAL A 39 7.33 8.03 -6.46
C VAL A 39 6.30 9.15 -6.63
N LEU A 40 6.37 10.19 -5.79
CA LEU A 40 5.37 11.24 -5.71
C LEU A 40 5.66 12.45 -6.58
N LEU A 41 6.90 12.91 -6.63
CA LEU A 41 7.26 14.20 -7.21
C LEU A 41 7.58 14.06 -8.70
N ILE A 42 7.06 14.97 -9.51
CA ILE A 42 7.37 15.04 -10.94
C ILE A 42 8.59 15.94 -11.14
N GLY A 43 9.62 15.42 -11.79
CA GLY A 43 10.84 16.17 -12.12
C GLY A 43 12.08 15.30 -11.98
N SER A 44 13.26 15.87 -12.25
CA SER A 44 14.51 15.16 -11.98
C SER A 44 14.80 15.19 -10.47
N PRO A 45 15.26 14.07 -9.86
CA PRO A 45 15.71 14.05 -8.47
C PRO A 45 16.84 15.03 -8.14
N SER A 46 17.54 15.54 -9.17
CA SER A 46 18.56 16.57 -9.05
C SER A 46 18.02 17.96 -8.75
N ASP A 47 16.78 18.24 -9.15
CA ASP A 47 16.22 19.60 -9.23
C ASP A 47 15.71 20.11 -7.88
N TRP A 48 15.64 19.21 -6.89
CA TRP A 48 15.09 19.50 -5.58
C TRP A 48 15.88 18.81 -4.47
N ARG A 49 15.77 19.36 -3.27
CA ARG A 49 16.33 18.83 -2.02
C ARG A 49 15.32 19.01 -0.90
N LEU A 50 15.39 18.11 0.09
CA LEU A 50 14.59 18.15 1.30
C LEU A 50 15.34 18.90 2.39
N PHE A 51 14.72 19.91 2.99
CA PHE A 51 15.29 20.68 4.08
C PHE A 51 14.42 20.56 5.34
N PRO A 52 15.01 20.52 6.54
CA PRO A 52 14.26 20.70 7.78
C PRO A 52 13.50 22.03 7.79
N CYS A 53 12.35 22.08 8.45
CA CYS A 53 11.56 23.29 8.63
C CYS A 53 11.06 23.36 10.08
N GLU A 54 11.19 24.51 10.74
CA GLU A 54 10.82 24.67 12.16
C GLU A 54 9.30 24.79 12.40
N SER A 55 8.49 24.97 11.35
CA SER A 55 7.02 25.06 11.46
C SER A 55 6.31 24.87 10.12
N ASN A 56 5.04 25.26 10.00
CA ASN A 56 4.30 25.25 8.74
C ASN A 56 4.66 26.41 7.77
N CYS A 57 5.75 27.16 8.04
CA CYS A 57 6.12 28.36 7.30
C CYS A 57 6.81 28.09 5.95
N ALA A 58 7.10 26.83 5.62
CA ALA A 58 7.79 26.43 4.39
C ALA A 58 9.14 27.13 4.16
N MET A 59 9.85 27.45 5.25
CA MET A 59 11.20 28.03 5.21
C MET A 59 12.24 26.97 5.61
N PRO A 60 13.28 26.75 4.78
CA PRO A 60 14.32 25.78 5.10
C PRO A 60 15.16 26.27 6.28
N VAL A 61 15.54 25.34 7.16
CA VAL A 61 16.40 25.59 8.31
C VAL A 61 17.57 24.61 8.26
N GLY A 62 18.79 25.15 8.21
CA GLY A 62 20.01 24.35 8.15
C GLY A 62 20.31 23.75 6.77
N PRO A 63 21.20 22.75 6.70
CA PRO A 63 21.59 22.11 5.45
C PRO A 63 20.47 21.22 4.90
N ALA A 64 20.57 20.90 3.60
CA ALA A 64 19.74 19.87 3.00
C ALA A 64 20.01 18.51 3.66
N LEU A 65 18.99 17.67 3.73
CA LEU A 65 19.17 16.26 4.02
C LEU A 65 19.77 15.56 2.79
N GLU A 66 20.83 14.77 2.99
CA GLU A 66 21.48 14.07 1.87
C GLU A 66 20.66 12.85 1.43
N ARG A 67 20.66 12.57 0.12
CA ARG A 67 19.80 11.54 -0.47
C ARG A 67 20.21 10.11 -0.11
N ASP A 68 21.48 9.91 0.23
CA ASP A 68 22.06 8.64 0.64
C ASP A 68 22.24 8.53 2.17
N ASP A 69 21.69 9.49 2.93
CA ASP A 69 21.77 9.48 4.39
C ASP A 69 20.91 8.33 4.96
N THR A 70 21.57 7.44 5.71
CA THR A 70 20.95 6.30 6.41
C THR A 70 20.50 6.68 7.83
N GLY A 71 20.67 7.93 8.22
CA GLY A 71 20.13 8.51 9.45
C GLY A 71 18.61 8.48 9.48
N ILE A 72 18.06 8.32 10.69
CA ILE A 72 16.61 8.29 10.90
C ILE A 72 16.02 9.69 10.66
N LEU A 73 15.03 9.76 9.76
CA LEU A 73 14.23 10.94 9.52
C LEU A 73 13.46 11.30 10.79
N GLN A 74 13.66 12.52 11.29
CA GLN A 74 13.03 12.96 12.54
C GLN A 74 11.58 13.39 12.31
N PRO A 75 10.65 13.10 13.24
CA PRO A 75 9.31 13.69 13.20
C PRO A 75 9.36 15.22 13.17
N SER A 76 8.98 15.83 12.04
CA SER A 76 8.97 17.29 11.87
C SER A 76 8.28 17.72 10.56
N PHE A 77 8.27 19.03 10.34
CA PHE A 77 8.04 19.65 9.04
C PHE A 77 9.33 19.66 8.22
N TYR A 78 9.16 19.44 6.92
CA TYR A 78 10.19 19.52 5.90
C TYR A 78 9.68 20.37 4.75
N VAL A 79 10.60 20.96 4.00
CA VAL A 79 10.27 21.75 2.81
C VAL A 79 11.12 21.31 1.63
N ILE A 80 10.51 21.29 0.46
CA ILE A 80 11.20 21.04 -0.80
C ILE A 80 11.60 22.37 -1.43
N CYS A 81 12.91 22.55 -1.63
CA CYS A 81 13.51 23.70 -2.30
C CYS A 81 14.43 23.23 -3.44
N ALA A 82 14.89 24.15 -4.28
CA ALA A 82 16.04 23.89 -5.16
C ALA A 82 17.32 23.63 -4.32
N PRO A 83 18.37 23.03 -4.91
CA PRO A 83 19.64 22.78 -4.22
C PRO A 83 20.30 24.04 -3.63
N ASP A 84 20.06 25.21 -4.22
CA ASP A 84 20.54 26.51 -3.74
C ASP A 84 19.59 27.18 -2.72
N GLN A 85 18.61 26.42 -2.20
CA GLN A 85 17.54 26.86 -1.30
C GLN A 85 16.53 27.83 -1.91
N SER A 86 16.58 28.10 -3.22
CA SER A 86 15.58 28.96 -3.86
C SER A 86 14.18 28.31 -3.88
N PRO A 87 13.10 29.10 -3.73
CA PRO A 87 11.74 28.57 -3.75
C PRO A 87 11.31 28.06 -5.14
N ILE A 88 10.83 26.81 -5.18
CA ILE A 88 10.38 26.14 -6.41
C ILE A 88 8.91 25.73 -6.33
N ASN A 89 8.30 25.59 -7.51
CA ASN A 89 7.02 24.90 -7.64
C ASN A 89 7.31 23.42 -7.89
N VAL A 90 6.60 22.55 -7.18
CA VAL A 90 6.77 21.10 -7.26
C VAL A 90 5.42 20.48 -7.57
N SER A 91 5.36 19.78 -8.70
CA SER A 91 4.18 19.02 -9.08
C SER A 91 4.25 17.62 -8.48
N ILE A 92 3.13 17.12 -7.98
CA ILE A 92 2.97 15.71 -7.59
C ILE A 92 2.35 14.92 -8.75
N THR A 93 2.64 13.63 -8.82
CA THR A 93 2.06 12.70 -9.80
C THR A 93 0.53 12.75 -9.74
N PRO A 94 -0.18 12.74 -10.89
CA PRO A 94 -1.63 12.61 -10.91
C PRO A 94 -2.09 11.18 -10.57
N GLU A 95 -1.17 10.21 -10.49
CA GLU A 95 -1.53 8.82 -10.31
C GLU A 95 -2.14 8.55 -8.93
N MET A 96 -3.31 7.93 -8.91
CA MET A 96 -3.99 7.56 -7.68
C MET A 96 -3.72 6.10 -7.30
N PRO A 97 -3.75 5.77 -6.00
CA PRO A 97 -3.66 4.38 -5.56
C PRO A 97 -4.75 3.54 -6.24
N ARG A 98 -4.39 2.37 -6.74
CA ARG A 98 -5.36 1.47 -7.38
C ARG A 98 -6.41 1.02 -6.39
N ARG A 99 -7.67 1.18 -6.71
CA ARG A 99 -8.77 0.67 -5.87
C ARG A 99 -8.73 -0.86 -5.81
N ARG A 100 -9.17 -1.41 -4.69
CA ARG A 100 -9.23 -2.86 -4.49
C ARG A 100 -10.66 -3.31 -4.22
N GLN A 101 -10.96 -4.51 -4.70
CA GLN A 101 -12.20 -5.20 -4.36
C GLN A 101 -12.11 -5.74 -2.93
N TYR A 102 -13.22 -5.68 -2.21
CA TYR A 102 -13.40 -6.31 -0.91
C TYR A 102 -14.11 -7.64 -1.05
N SER A 103 -13.56 -8.67 -0.42
CA SER A 103 -14.15 -10.00 -0.45
C SER A 103 -15.28 -10.12 0.59
N VAL A 104 -16.44 -9.54 0.30
CA VAL A 104 -17.63 -9.60 1.18
C VAL A 104 -18.45 -10.88 1.00
N ASN A 105 -18.23 -11.65 -0.07
CA ASN A 105 -18.85 -12.96 -0.31
C ASN A 105 -17.79 -14.06 -0.49
N MET A 106 -17.95 -15.15 0.28
CA MET A 106 -17.06 -16.31 0.36
C MET A 106 -17.24 -17.32 -0.80
N THR A 107 -17.88 -16.92 -1.89
CA THR A 107 -18.03 -17.78 -3.05
C THR A 107 -16.70 -17.84 -3.80
N HIS A 108 -15.99 -18.96 -3.64
CA HIS A 108 -14.71 -19.21 -4.30
C HIS A 108 -14.90 -20.00 -5.59
N THR A 109 -14.31 -19.52 -6.68
CA THR A 109 -14.10 -20.30 -7.90
C THR A 109 -13.16 -21.49 -7.63
N PRO A 110 -13.15 -22.55 -8.48
CA PRO A 110 -12.17 -23.63 -8.34
C PRO A 110 -10.71 -23.15 -8.34
N ARG A 111 -10.40 -22.11 -9.12
CA ARG A 111 -9.06 -21.51 -9.20
C ARG A 111 -8.68 -20.80 -7.90
N GLU A 112 -9.60 -20.01 -7.35
CA GLU A 112 -9.41 -19.36 -6.04
C GLU A 112 -9.23 -20.41 -4.92
N LYS A 113 -9.93 -21.55 -5.00
CA LYS A 113 -9.75 -22.65 -4.03
C LYS A 113 -8.35 -23.26 -4.11
N ASP A 114 -7.81 -23.46 -5.31
CA ASP A 114 -6.46 -23.97 -5.49
C ASP A 114 -5.41 -23.00 -4.94
N PHE A 115 -5.48 -21.72 -5.33
CA PHE A 115 -4.63 -20.66 -4.79
C PHE A 115 -4.65 -20.63 -3.25
N VAL A 116 -5.85 -20.57 -2.64
CA VAL A 116 -6.01 -20.55 -1.18
C VAL A 116 -5.38 -21.77 -0.53
N THR A 117 -5.58 -22.95 -1.11
CA THR A 117 -5.06 -24.21 -0.56
C THR A 117 -3.53 -24.24 -0.63
N ARG A 118 -2.96 -23.85 -1.79
CA ARG A 118 -1.51 -23.79 -2.01
C ARG A 118 -0.84 -22.80 -1.07
N VAL A 119 -1.39 -21.59 -0.92
CA VAL A 119 -0.88 -20.57 0.02
C VAL A 119 -0.94 -21.05 1.47
N ARG A 120 -2.07 -21.64 1.90
CA ARG A 120 -2.22 -22.18 3.27
C ARG A 120 -1.21 -23.28 3.57
N HIS A 121 -1.00 -24.20 2.61
CA HIS A 121 -0.05 -25.28 2.74
C HIS A 121 1.40 -24.77 2.83
N ARG A 122 1.74 -23.75 2.03
CA ARG A 122 3.08 -23.15 1.99
C ARG A 122 3.45 -22.44 3.28
N ASP A 123 2.57 -21.55 3.76
CA ASP A 123 2.95 -20.58 4.79
C ASP A 123 2.74 -21.11 6.20
N ARG A 124 1.58 -21.76 6.46
CA ARG A 124 1.17 -22.31 7.77
C ARG A 124 1.30 -21.35 8.95
N ARG A 125 1.38 -20.04 8.68
CA ARG A 125 1.43 -18.95 9.65
C ARG A 125 1.04 -17.65 8.97
N CYS A 126 0.68 -16.64 9.76
CA CYS A 126 0.52 -15.30 9.25
C CYS A 126 1.89 -14.72 8.91
N CYS A 127 2.17 -14.46 7.63
CA CYS A 127 3.45 -13.96 7.16
C CYS A 127 3.81 -12.59 7.76
N MET A 128 2.82 -11.79 8.16
CA MET A 128 3.05 -10.47 8.74
C MET A 128 3.33 -10.49 10.25
N THR A 129 2.75 -11.44 10.98
CA THR A 129 2.85 -11.48 12.46
C THR A 129 3.68 -12.63 13.00
N GLY A 130 3.94 -13.65 12.18
CA GLY A 130 4.54 -14.91 12.58
C GLY A 130 3.59 -15.88 13.29
N LYS A 131 2.33 -15.49 13.57
CA LYS A 131 1.37 -16.35 14.29
C LYS A 131 1.11 -17.65 13.52
N LEU A 132 1.48 -18.78 14.12
CA LEU A 132 1.32 -20.11 13.54
C LEU A 132 -0.15 -20.50 13.37
N VAL A 133 -0.43 -21.25 12.31
CA VAL A 133 -1.68 -21.98 12.14
C VAL A 133 -1.59 -23.25 12.96
N PHE A 134 -2.37 -23.34 14.04
CA PHE A 134 -2.37 -24.51 14.93
C PHE A 134 -3.35 -25.58 14.44
N ASN A 135 -2.96 -26.86 14.47
CA ASN A 135 -3.79 -28.00 14.05
C ASN A 135 -4.42 -27.86 12.66
N ASN A 136 -3.72 -27.19 11.72
CA ASN A 136 -4.25 -26.85 10.39
C ASN A 136 -5.57 -26.05 10.40
N ASN A 137 -5.92 -25.45 11.55
CA ASN A 137 -7.10 -24.61 11.69
C ASN A 137 -6.81 -23.19 11.16
N CYS A 138 -7.21 -22.95 9.91
CA CYS A 138 -7.03 -21.66 9.25
C CYS A 138 -8.15 -20.64 9.55
N ILE A 139 -9.03 -20.88 10.54
CA ILE A 139 -10.04 -19.90 10.95
C ILE A 139 -9.33 -18.61 11.41
N GLY A 140 -9.78 -17.48 10.87
CA GLY A 140 -9.17 -16.16 11.10
C GLY A 140 -7.90 -15.90 10.27
N PHE A 141 -7.59 -16.77 9.31
CA PHE A 141 -6.52 -16.58 8.33
C PHE A 141 -7.05 -16.54 6.90
N GLU A 142 -6.47 -15.65 6.10
CA GLU A 142 -6.86 -15.37 4.73
C GLU A 142 -5.63 -15.44 3.82
N ALA A 143 -5.80 -16.02 2.64
CA ALA A 143 -4.79 -15.95 1.58
C ALA A 143 -4.99 -14.62 0.85
N ALA A 144 -4.09 -13.69 1.11
CA ALA A 144 -4.11 -12.36 0.53
C ALA A 144 -3.47 -12.39 -0.85
N HIS A 145 -4.16 -11.85 -1.85
CA HIS A 145 -3.58 -11.55 -3.15
C HIS A 145 -2.78 -10.24 -3.04
N ILE A 146 -1.55 -10.21 -3.56
CA ILE A 146 -0.68 -9.02 -3.54
C ILE A 146 -1.24 -7.99 -4.53
N PHE A 147 -1.43 -8.40 -5.78
CA PHE A 147 -2.07 -7.59 -6.82
C PHE A 147 -3.60 -7.82 -6.80
N PRO A 148 -4.45 -6.82 -7.09
CA PRO A 148 -5.90 -7.02 -7.08
C PRO A 148 -6.33 -7.98 -8.20
N PRO A 149 -7.00 -9.11 -7.90
CA PRO A 149 -7.46 -10.05 -8.93
C PRO A 149 -8.56 -9.47 -9.82
N SER A 150 -9.24 -8.40 -9.40
CA SER A 150 -10.23 -7.66 -10.19
C SER A 150 -9.62 -6.84 -11.34
N GLU A 151 -8.30 -6.66 -11.35
CA GLU A 151 -7.58 -5.77 -12.28
C GLU A 151 -6.82 -6.56 -13.36
N THR A 152 -7.44 -7.60 -13.92
CA THR A 152 -6.81 -8.51 -14.90
C THR A 152 -6.35 -7.80 -16.18
N ASP A 153 -7.07 -6.77 -16.64
CA ASP A 153 -6.64 -5.97 -17.80
C ASP A 153 -5.34 -5.24 -17.52
N LEU A 154 -5.24 -4.61 -16.35
CA LEU A 154 -4.04 -3.90 -15.94
C LEU A 154 -2.87 -4.87 -15.67
N TRP A 155 -3.16 -6.03 -15.08
CA TRP A 155 -2.19 -7.12 -14.92
C TRP A 155 -1.55 -7.50 -16.26
N ARG A 156 -2.36 -7.65 -17.31
CA ARG A 156 -1.90 -7.93 -18.68
C ARG A 156 -1.12 -6.76 -19.27
N GLN A 157 -1.64 -5.54 -19.15
CA GLN A 157 -1.02 -4.33 -19.70
C GLN A 157 0.39 -4.10 -19.14
N LEU A 158 0.56 -4.30 -17.83
CA LEU A 158 1.85 -4.17 -17.14
C LEU A 158 2.73 -5.42 -17.26
N ASN A 159 2.26 -6.45 -17.96
CA ASN A 159 2.95 -7.71 -18.19
C ASN A 159 3.42 -8.36 -16.87
N TYR A 160 2.59 -8.33 -15.81
CA TYR A 160 3.01 -8.84 -14.50
C TYR A 160 3.23 -10.35 -14.46
N SER A 161 2.65 -11.10 -15.41
CA SER A 161 2.91 -12.53 -15.58
C SER A 161 4.39 -12.85 -15.77
N GLN A 162 5.19 -11.93 -16.33
CA GLN A 162 6.65 -12.13 -16.49
C GLN A 162 7.40 -12.26 -15.16
N HIS A 163 6.80 -11.82 -14.04
CA HIS A 163 7.36 -11.91 -12.71
C HIS A 163 6.90 -13.16 -11.95
N ILE A 164 6.20 -14.06 -12.64
CA ILE A 164 5.73 -15.34 -12.12
C ILE A 164 6.53 -16.46 -12.80
N SER A 165 7.02 -17.36 -11.97
CA SER A 165 7.87 -18.50 -12.30
C SER A 165 7.36 -19.80 -11.67
N ASP A 166 6.17 -19.75 -11.07
CA ASP A 166 5.47 -20.88 -10.47
C ASP A 166 5.22 -21.97 -11.52
N PRO A 167 5.86 -23.14 -11.41
CA PRO A 167 5.72 -24.18 -12.42
C PRO A 167 4.35 -24.89 -12.37
N ASP A 168 3.62 -24.74 -11.26
CA ASP A 168 2.37 -25.46 -11.03
C ASP A 168 1.14 -24.62 -11.41
N VAL A 169 1.32 -23.35 -11.82
CA VAL A 169 0.21 -22.51 -12.30
C VAL A 169 -0.04 -22.77 -13.79
N PRO A 170 -1.29 -22.98 -14.23
CA PRO A 170 -1.61 -23.06 -15.64
C PRO A 170 -1.23 -21.77 -16.39
N ALA A 171 -0.73 -21.91 -17.62
CA ALA A 171 -0.44 -20.77 -18.48
C ALA A 171 -1.71 -19.93 -18.70
N GLY A 172 -1.60 -18.62 -18.51
CA GLY A 172 -2.71 -17.67 -18.56
C GLY A 172 -3.51 -17.53 -17.25
N ASP A 173 -3.14 -18.26 -16.19
CA ASP A 173 -3.74 -18.16 -14.85
C ASP A 173 -2.75 -17.63 -13.80
N GLU A 174 -1.66 -16.98 -14.22
CA GLU A 174 -0.57 -16.51 -13.36
C GLU A 174 -1.05 -15.55 -12.26
N ILE A 175 -2.20 -14.90 -12.44
CA ILE A 175 -2.85 -14.06 -11.43
C ILE A 175 -3.28 -14.84 -10.18
N ASN A 176 -3.52 -16.15 -10.32
CA ASN A 176 -3.82 -17.10 -9.24
C ASN A 176 -2.58 -17.92 -8.82
N SER A 177 -1.38 -17.52 -9.25
CA SER A 177 -0.14 -18.17 -8.83
C SER A 177 0.06 -18.05 -7.32
N ILE A 178 0.70 -19.05 -6.71
CA ILE A 178 1.09 -19.00 -5.30
C ILE A 178 2.05 -17.83 -4.99
N GLN A 179 2.85 -17.38 -5.97
CA GLN A 179 3.74 -16.22 -5.83
C GLN A 179 2.97 -14.90 -5.77
N GLN A 180 1.70 -14.90 -6.19
CA GLN A 180 0.82 -13.74 -6.13
C GLN A 180 0.30 -13.49 -4.72
N GLY A 181 0.43 -14.45 -3.78
CA GLY A 181 -0.17 -14.30 -2.46
C GLY A 181 0.63 -14.80 -1.28
N PHE A 182 0.07 -14.54 -0.10
CA PHE A 182 0.59 -14.99 1.19
C PHE A 182 -0.53 -15.16 2.21
N LEU A 183 -0.29 -16.01 3.20
CA LEU A 183 -1.21 -16.23 4.29
C LEU A 183 -1.03 -15.14 5.35
N CYS A 184 -2.12 -14.49 5.75
CA CYS A 184 -2.12 -13.55 6.87
C CYS A 184 -3.36 -13.73 7.73
N LYS A 185 -3.40 -13.06 8.87
CA LYS A 185 -4.59 -12.99 9.70
C LYS A 185 -5.59 -12.02 9.04
N SER A 186 -6.89 -12.24 9.22
CA SER A 186 -7.94 -11.40 8.62
C SER A 186 -7.76 -9.91 8.91
N SER A 187 -7.40 -9.54 10.14
CA SER A 187 -7.11 -8.16 10.52
C SER A 187 -5.99 -7.54 9.67
N GLU A 188 -4.88 -8.23 9.53
CA GLU A 188 -3.72 -7.78 8.76
C GLU A 188 -3.99 -7.78 7.25
N HIS A 189 -4.84 -8.69 6.76
CA HIS A 189 -5.30 -8.66 5.38
C HIS A 189 -6.03 -7.35 5.07
N GLN A 190 -6.94 -6.91 5.96
CA GLN A 190 -7.64 -5.63 5.81
C GLN A 190 -6.66 -4.44 5.77
N LEU A 191 -5.66 -4.44 6.65
CA LEU A 191 -4.64 -3.37 6.64
C LEU A 191 -3.87 -3.35 5.31
N PHE A 192 -3.55 -4.52 4.76
CA PHE A 192 -2.77 -4.66 3.52
C PHE A 192 -3.56 -4.24 2.28
N ILE A 193 -4.82 -4.65 2.14
CA ILE A 193 -5.65 -4.26 0.99
C ILE A 193 -6.05 -2.78 1.05
N ASN A 194 -6.13 -2.20 2.25
CA ASN A 194 -6.37 -0.77 2.46
C ASN A 194 -5.09 0.07 2.32
N TYR A 195 -4.00 -0.53 1.87
CA TYR A 195 -2.69 0.10 1.72
C TYR A 195 -2.12 0.74 2.99
N GLN A 196 -2.59 0.35 4.17
CA GLN A 196 -2.15 0.94 5.44
C GLN A 196 -0.80 0.38 5.90
N ILE A 197 -0.47 -0.83 5.46
CA ILE A 197 0.81 -1.48 5.70
C ILE A 197 1.41 -1.96 4.38
N ALA A 198 2.73 -1.94 4.27
CA ALA A 198 3.45 -2.46 3.10
C ALA A 198 4.62 -3.34 3.52
N VAL A 199 5.04 -4.25 2.63
CA VAL A 199 6.25 -5.05 2.78
C VAL A 199 7.28 -4.53 1.78
N ASP A 200 8.45 -4.13 2.27
CA ASP A 200 9.52 -3.60 1.43
C ASP A 200 10.51 -4.71 1.05
N PRO A 201 10.43 -5.30 -0.17
CA PRO A 201 11.36 -6.35 -0.58
C PRO A 201 12.80 -5.86 -0.72
N ASP A 202 13.04 -4.55 -0.86
CA ASP A 202 14.37 -3.95 -1.02
C ASP A 202 15.01 -3.60 0.33
N ASN A 203 14.23 -3.54 1.41
CA ASN A 203 14.69 -3.33 2.78
C ASN A 203 14.51 -4.58 3.65
N GLY A 204 14.96 -5.73 3.12
CA GLY A 204 14.95 -6.99 3.85
C GLY A 204 13.54 -7.48 4.23
N TYR A 205 12.53 -7.15 3.43
CA TYR A 205 11.13 -7.50 3.66
C TYR A 205 10.55 -6.92 4.96
N ARG A 206 11.07 -5.76 5.37
CA ARG A 206 10.56 -5.03 6.52
C ARG A 206 9.16 -4.50 6.22
N ILE A 207 8.30 -4.57 7.23
CA ILE A 207 6.94 -4.04 7.18
C ILE A 207 6.95 -2.58 7.63
N THR A 208 6.34 -1.71 6.83
CA THR A 208 6.09 -0.30 7.15
C THR A 208 4.60 -0.12 7.45
N ASP A 209 4.30 0.51 8.59
CA ASP A 209 2.92 0.89 8.95
C ASP A 209 2.77 2.41 8.83
N PHE A 210 1.95 2.84 7.86
CA PHE A 210 1.79 4.26 7.53
C PHE A 210 0.76 4.96 8.42
N GLN A 211 0.09 4.22 9.29
CA GLN A 211 -0.97 4.72 10.14
C GLN A 211 -0.50 4.79 11.59
N ARG A 212 -1.04 5.77 12.33
CA ARG A 212 -0.88 5.84 13.77
C ARG A 212 -1.69 4.75 14.45
N ARG A 213 -1.02 3.88 15.22
CA ARG A 213 -1.62 2.78 15.98
C ARG A 213 -1.11 2.74 17.40
N ASP A 214 -1.75 1.89 18.19
CA ASP A 214 -1.18 1.44 19.45
C ASP A 214 0.20 0.78 19.19
N PRO A 215 1.26 1.17 19.92
CA PRO A 215 2.56 0.52 19.84
C PRO A 215 2.53 -1.00 20.05
N THR A 216 1.53 -1.56 20.74
CA THR A 216 1.39 -3.02 20.89
C THR A 216 0.84 -3.72 19.66
N ASP A 217 0.15 -2.98 18.79
CA ASP A 217 -0.61 -3.53 17.67
C ASP A 217 0.03 -3.25 16.31
N THR A 218 0.95 -2.28 16.23
CA THR A 218 1.65 -1.97 14.98
C THR A 218 2.53 -3.12 14.50
N LEU A 219 2.60 -3.27 13.18
CA LEU A 219 3.52 -4.18 12.49
C LEU A 219 4.81 -3.50 12.07
N ASP A 220 4.95 -2.19 12.31
CA ASP A 220 6.10 -1.42 11.87
C ASP A 220 7.42 -2.04 12.35
N GLY A 221 8.35 -2.20 11.41
CA GLY A 221 9.66 -2.77 11.65
C GLY A 221 9.72 -4.29 11.77
N ARG A 222 8.57 -5.00 11.80
CA ARG A 222 8.56 -6.48 11.73
C ARG A 222 9.09 -6.94 10.37
N ILE A 223 9.66 -8.15 10.35
CA ILE A 223 10.12 -8.77 9.12
C ILE A 223 9.03 -9.71 8.61
N PHE A 224 8.62 -9.51 7.36
CA PHE A 224 7.68 -10.37 6.69
C PHE A 224 8.28 -11.77 6.52
N TYR A 225 7.56 -12.78 7.02
CA TYR A 225 8.02 -14.14 7.00
C TYR A 225 7.89 -14.73 5.59
N MET A 226 8.98 -15.33 5.14
CA MET A 226 9.03 -16.24 4.01
C MET A 226 9.77 -17.49 4.46
N ASN A 227 9.32 -18.66 4.02
CA ASN A 227 10.03 -19.89 4.32
C ASN A 227 11.35 -19.94 3.53
N PRO A 228 12.53 -19.88 4.19
CA PRO A 228 13.82 -19.85 3.52
C PRO A 228 14.17 -21.19 2.83
N ASP A 229 13.50 -22.28 3.19
CA ASP A 229 13.74 -23.60 2.60
C ASP A 229 12.99 -23.80 1.27
N LEU A 230 12.07 -22.90 0.92
CA LEU A 230 11.34 -22.98 -0.35
C LEU A 230 12.13 -22.35 -1.50
N PRO A 231 12.10 -22.94 -2.70
CA PRO A 231 12.57 -22.28 -3.92
C PRO A 231 11.87 -20.94 -4.17
N ASP A 232 12.56 -20.01 -4.84
CA ASP A 232 12.03 -18.66 -5.13
C ASP A 232 10.74 -18.67 -5.96
N CYS A 233 10.58 -19.67 -6.85
CA CYS A 233 9.38 -19.84 -7.66
C CYS A 233 8.10 -20.14 -6.86
N TYR A 234 8.21 -20.42 -5.57
CA TYR A 234 7.07 -20.60 -4.67
C TYR A 234 6.89 -19.48 -3.66
N ARG A 235 7.84 -18.54 -3.57
CA ARG A 235 7.79 -17.43 -2.62
C ARG A 235 6.96 -16.27 -3.19
N PRO A 236 6.35 -15.43 -2.32
CA PRO A 236 5.75 -14.17 -2.73
C PRO A 236 6.66 -13.37 -3.65
N SER A 237 6.15 -12.92 -4.79
CA SER A 237 6.95 -12.25 -5.81
C SER A 237 7.45 -10.88 -5.32
N PRO A 238 8.77 -10.64 -5.30
CA PRO A 238 9.33 -9.34 -4.89
C PRO A 238 8.84 -8.19 -5.79
N ALA A 239 8.64 -8.45 -7.07
CA ALA A 239 8.15 -7.44 -8.01
C ALA A 239 6.72 -6.98 -7.67
N LEU A 240 5.84 -7.93 -7.31
CA LEU A 240 4.48 -7.60 -6.89
C LEU A 240 4.44 -6.89 -5.54
N LEU A 241 5.30 -7.30 -4.58
CA LEU A 241 5.40 -6.61 -3.30
C LEU A 241 5.89 -5.17 -3.48
N ARG A 242 6.86 -4.94 -4.37
CA ARG A 242 7.34 -3.58 -4.70
C ARG A 242 6.25 -2.72 -5.32
N ASP A 243 5.44 -3.30 -6.22
CA ASP A 243 4.30 -2.62 -6.80
C ASP A 243 3.22 -2.28 -5.75
N HIS A 244 2.89 -3.22 -4.85
CA HIS A 244 1.99 -2.94 -3.72
C HIS A 244 2.54 -1.85 -2.79
N PHE A 245 3.84 -1.91 -2.46
CA PHE A 245 4.51 -0.90 -1.65
C PHE A 245 4.40 0.49 -2.28
N ARG A 246 4.58 0.59 -3.60
CA ARG A 246 4.39 1.84 -4.34
C ARG A 246 2.96 2.37 -4.21
N GLN A 247 1.94 1.51 -4.23
CA GLN A 247 0.55 1.94 -3.99
C GLN A 247 0.35 2.44 -2.55
N CYS A 248 0.99 1.82 -1.56
CA CYS A 248 1.01 2.32 -0.19
C CYS A 248 1.65 3.70 -0.06
N VAL A 249 2.75 3.94 -0.76
CA VAL A 249 3.36 5.28 -0.83
C VAL A 249 2.37 6.29 -1.40
N LEU A 250 1.74 5.99 -2.54
CA LEU A 250 0.73 6.88 -3.14
C LEU A 250 -0.46 7.15 -2.20
N ALA A 251 -0.92 6.13 -1.47
CA ALA A 251 -2.13 6.22 -0.64
C ALA A 251 -1.92 7.00 0.66
N ASN A 252 -0.73 6.90 1.24
CA ASN A 252 -0.49 7.46 2.56
C ASN A 252 0.27 8.77 2.52
N LEU A 253 1.24 8.91 1.60
CA LEU A 253 2.12 10.06 1.61
C LEU A 253 1.51 11.26 0.91
N LYS A 254 0.70 11.08 -0.14
CA LYS A 254 0.04 12.23 -0.77
C LYS A 254 -0.72 13.03 0.28
N ALA A 255 -0.57 14.36 0.26
CA ALA A 255 -1.45 15.22 1.04
C ALA A 255 -2.90 14.84 0.72
N PRO A 256 -3.81 14.78 1.72
CA PRO A 256 -5.21 14.56 1.43
C PRO A 256 -5.61 15.65 0.45
N GLU A 257 -6.05 15.30 -0.75
CA GLU A 257 -6.85 16.23 -1.51
C GLU A 257 -8.02 16.63 -0.61
N PRO A 258 -8.49 17.89 -0.67
CA PRO A 258 -9.70 18.29 0.04
C PRO A 258 -10.85 17.47 -0.55
N GLN A 259 -11.12 16.29 0.04
CA GLN A 259 -12.36 15.58 -0.19
C GLN A 259 -13.45 16.50 0.36
N ASP A 260 -14.47 16.69 -0.45
CA ASP A 260 -15.70 17.49 -0.29
C ASP A 260 -16.49 17.32 1.03
N GLY A 261 -15.86 16.82 2.10
CA GLY A 261 -16.47 16.42 3.35
C GLY A 261 -16.98 14.98 3.33
N SER A 262 -16.90 14.26 2.20
CA SER A 262 -17.27 12.85 2.15
C SER A 262 -16.32 12.00 3.01
N ARG A 263 -16.92 11.05 3.74
CA ARG A 263 -16.17 10.02 4.42
C ARG A 263 -15.54 9.07 3.40
N ARG A 264 -14.39 8.51 3.76
CA ARG A 264 -13.78 7.41 3.00
C ARG A 264 -14.73 6.22 2.89
N PHE A 265 -14.51 5.41 1.86
CA PHE A 265 -15.15 4.11 1.72
C PHE A 265 -14.97 3.26 2.99
N ASP A 266 -16.07 2.73 3.49
CA ASP A 266 -16.11 1.79 4.59
C ASP A 266 -16.79 0.51 4.08
N PRO A 267 -16.04 -0.58 3.87
CA PRO A 267 -16.59 -1.82 3.33
C PRO A 267 -17.75 -2.39 4.15
N GLU A 268 -17.74 -2.20 5.48
CA GLU A 268 -18.78 -2.72 6.36
C GLU A 268 -20.10 -1.93 6.19
N ILE A 269 -19.99 -0.61 6.02
CA ILE A 269 -21.16 0.27 5.85
C ILE A 269 -21.64 0.30 4.40
N ASP A 270 -20.72 0.40 3.43
CA ASP A 270 -21.03 0.66 2.03
C ASP A 270 -21.38 -0.59 1.22
N LEU A 271 -20.80 -1.75 1.57
CA LEU A 271 -21.12 -3.03 0.93
C LEU A 271 -22.07 -3.89 1.78
N GLY A 272 -22.02 -3.76 3.11
CA GLY A 272 -22.79 -4.61 4.02
C GLY A 272 -22.68 -6.11 3.66
N PRO A 273 -23.79 -6.84 3.46
CA PRO A 273 -23.78 -8.25 3.04
C PRO A 273 -23.44 -8.45 1.55
N GLY A 274 -22.79 -7.48 0.91
CA GLY A 274 -22.49 -7.46 -0.52
C GLY A 274 -23.54 -6.78 -1.40
N GLY A 275 -24.42 -5.95 -0.84
CA GLY A 275 -25.34 -5.11 -1.61
C GLY A 275 -24.70 -3.80 -2.07
N PHE A 276 -25.30 -3.16 -3.07
CA PHE A 276 -24.97 -1.78 -3.44
C PHE A 276 -26.23 -0.93 -3.25
N ASP A 277 -26.18 0.07 -2.36
CA ASP A 277 -27.29 1.03 -2.22
C ASP A 277 -27.11 2.19 -3.22
N LEU A 278 -27.75 2.02 -4.39
CA LEU A 278 -27.69 2.99 -5.48
C LEU A 278 -28.79 4.06 -5.38
N ALA A 279 -29.44 4.22 -4.21
CA ALA A 279 -30.40 5.29 -4.00
C ALA A 279 -29.77 6.68 -4.24
N ALA A 280 -30.56 7.59 -4.82
CA ALA A 280 -30.09 8.93 -5.17
C ALA A 280 -29.58 9.69 -3.94
N GLY A 281 -28.34 10.18 -4.00
CA GLY A 281 -27.73 10.99 -2.94
C GLY A 281 -26.92 10.20 -1.90
N GLY A 282 -26.77 8.87 -2.04
CA GLY A 282 -25.88 8.06 -1.21
C GLY A 282 -24.40 8.14 -1.60
N TRP A 283 -23.52 7.45 -0.85
CA TRP A 283 -22.07 7.44 -1.10
C TRP A 283 -21.72 6.95 -2.51
N TRP A 284 -22.43 5.94 -3.02
CA TRP A 284 -22.29 5.41 -4.38
C TRP A 284 -22.59 6.42 -5.49
N SER A 285 -23.23 7.56 -5.18
CA SER A 285 -23.47 8.64 -6.15
C SER A 285 -22.27 9.57 -6.35
N THR A 286 -21.29 9.55 -5.45
CA THR A 286 -20.05 10.35 -5.53
C THR A 286 -19.14 9.86 -6.66
N SER A 287 -18.15 10.67 -7.06
CA SER A 287 -17.12 10.21 -8.01
C SER A 287 -16.36 9.00 -7.45
N GLU A 288 -15.98 9.07 -6.18
CA GLU A 288 -15.31 7.97 -5.48
C GLU A 288 -16.21 6.73 -5.42
N GLY A 289 -17.50 6.90 -5.15
CA GLY A 289 -18.50 5.84 -5.16
C GLY A 289 -18.56 5.07 -6.47
N LYS A 290 -18.67 5.79 -7.58
CA LYS A 290 -18.79 5.19 -8.92
C LYS A 290 -17.54 4.40 -9.31
N GLU A 291 -16.37 4.94 -9.02
CA GLU A 291 -15.12 4.25 -9.31
C GLU A 291 -14.94 2.98 -8.44
N GLN A 292 -15.34 3.00 -7.17
CA GLN A 292 -15.32 1.80 -6.33
C GLN A 292 -16.34 0.76 -6.82
N PHE A 293 -17.49 1.21 -7.33
CA PHE A 293 -18.54 0.34 -7.85
C PHE A 293 -18.05 -0.46 -9.07
N GLU A 294 -17.30 0.19 -9.96
CA GLU A 294 -16.68 -0.48 -11.10
C GLU A 294 -15.73 -1.61 -10.67
N VAL A 295 -14.88 -1.38 -9.68
CA VAL A 295 -13.94 -2.39 -9.18
C VAL A 295 -14.67 -3.58 -8.55
N GLU A 296 -15.70 -3.31 -7.74
CA GLU A 296 -16.53 -4.34 -7.14
C GLU A 296 -17.29 -5.16 -8.19
N LEU A 297 -17.81 -4.52 -9.23
CA LEU A 297 -18.47 -5.19 -10.35
C LEU A 297 -17.50 -6.04 -11.16
N ARG A 298 -16.35 -5.50 -11.58
CA ARG A 298 -15.33 -6.26 -12.33
C ARG A 298 -14.92 -7.51 -11.59
N GLY A 299 -14.62 -7.36 -10.31
CA GLY A 299 -14.22 -8.46 -9.44
C GLY A 299 -15.29 -9.54 -9.30
N ARG A 300 -16.57 -9.16 -9.17
CA ARG A 300 -17.68 -10.13 -9.08
C ARG A 300 -17.97 -10.81 -10.41
N LEU A 301 -17.93 -10.08 -11.52
CA LEU A 301 -18.13 -10.64 -12.87
C LEU A 301 -17.01 -11.63 -13.25
N ALA A 302 -15.76 -11.32 -12.91
CA ALA A 302 -14.62 -12.19 -13.17
C ALA A 302 -14.73 -13.55 -12.47
N ARG A 303 -15.48 -13.66 -11.36
CA ARG A 303 -15.74 -14.95 -10.67
C ARG A 303 -16.78 -15.83 -11.38
N HIS A 304 -17.49 -15.30 -12.37
CA HIS A 304 -18.56 -16.00 -13.10
C HIS A 304 -18.22 -16.27 -14.58
N ALA A 305 -17.04 -15.86 -15.05
CA ALA A 305 -16.50 -16.13 -16.38
C ALA A 305 -15.54 -17.34 -16.36
#